data_AF-A0A7S2UHL5-F1
#
_entry.id   AF-A0A7S2UHL5-F1
#
_cell.length_a   1.000
_cell.length_b   1.000
_cell.length_c   1.000
_cell.angle_alpha   90.00
_cell.angle_beta   90.00
_cell.angle_gamma   90.00
#
_symmetry.space_group_name_H-M   'P 1'
#
loop_
_entity.id
_entity.type
_entity.pdbx_description
1 polymer ?
#
loop_
_entity_poly.entity_id
_entity_poly.type
_entity_poly.pdbx_seq_one_letter_code
_entity_poly.pdbx_strand_id
1 'polypeptide(L)'
;ISQDGSRIAISLQGNNDRNSMGKARVYDYIESENEWFQLGDDLIGWFGRNPLSMSADGNVVVMGSVSTEENQYVAAVSAYEYKYGWKRMGSDILLNGGIGYDTLFVPSLSS
;
A
#
# COMPACT_ATOMS: atom_id res chain seq x y z
N ILE A 1 9.76 -0.23 -2.24
CA ILE A 1 10.72 0.15 -3.30
C ILE A 1 10.84 -1.03 -4.24
N SER A 2 10.97 -0.79 -5.55
CA SER A 2 11.25 -1.83 -6.53
C SER A 2 12.65 -2.41 -6.31
N GLN A 3 12.93 -3.57 -6.90
CA GLN A 3 14.21 -4.27 -6.72
C GLN A 3 15.40 -3.46 -7.27
N ASP A 4 15.19 -2.75 -8.37
CA ASP A 4 16.20 -1.90 -9.02
C ASP A 4 16.32 -0.51 -8.39
N GLY A 5 15.45 -0.17 -7.43
CA GLY A 5 15.42 1.14 -6.78
C GLY A 5 14.84 2.28 -7.62
N SER A 6 14.40 2.02 -8.86
CA SER A 6 13.88 3.05 -9.76
C SER A 6 12.47 3.54 -9.39
N ARG A 7 11.73 2.76 -8.60
CA ARG A 7 10.37 3.06 -8.17
C ARG A 7 10.21 2.99 -6.65
N ILE A 8 9.64 4.03 -6.05
CA ILE A 8 9.33 4.08 -4.61
C ILE A 8 7.85 4.34 -4.39
N ALA A 9 7.35 3.92 -3.24
CA ALA A 9 6.02 4.28 -2.78
C ALA A 9 6.11 4.89 -1.39
N ILE A 10 5.35 5.97 -1.19
CA ILE A 10 5.24 6.68 0.08
C ILE A 10 3.77 6.70 0.50
N SER A 11 3.52 6.57 1.79
CA SER A 11 2.17 6.58 2.34
C SER A 11 2.03 7.59 3.46
N LEU A 12 0.89 8.28 3.46
CA LEU A 12 0.38 9.08 4.55
C LEU A 12 -0.79 8.32 5.19
N GLN A 13 -0.70 8.08 6.49
CA GLN A 13 -1.83 7.54 7.24
C GLN A 13 -2.97 8.58 7.29
N GLY A 14 -4.21 8.09 7.20
CA GLY A 14 -5.37 8.90 7.54
C GLY A 14 -5.38 9.29 9.03
N ASN A 15 -6.10 10.33 9.39
CA ASN A 15 -6.28 10.72 10.79
C ASN A 15 -7.22 9.74 11.51
N ASN A 16 -7.33 9.86 12.83
CA ASN A 16 -8.24 9.03 13.66
C ASN A 16 -9.74 9.26 13.39
N ASP A 17 -10.09 10.11 12.43
CA ASP A 17 -11.46 10.31 12.00
C ASP A 17 -11.91 9.15 11.11
N ARG A 18 -13.09 8.59 11.39
CA ARG A 18 -13.68 7.45 10.65
C ARG A 18 -13.84 7.70 9.14
N ASN A 19 -13.73 8.95 8.70
CA ASN A 19 -13.86 9.37 7.29
C ASN A 19 -12.51 9.78 6.66
N SER A 20 -11.39 9.75 7.39
CA SER A 20 -10.10 10.23 6.89
C SER A 20 -9.30 9.12 6.22
N MET A 21 -9.52 8.90 4.93
CA MET A 21 -8.77 7.89 4.18
C MET A 21 -7.28 8.25 4.14
N GLY A 22 -6.44 7.25 4.28
CA GLY A 22 -5.03 7.42 4.02
C GLY A 22 -4.77 7.59 2.53
N LYS A 23 -3.56 8.02 2.20
CA LYS A 23 -3.12 8.20 0.82
C LYS A 23 -1.74 7.61 0.60
N ALA A 24 -1.55 6.89 -0.51
CA ALA A 24 -0.23 6.50 -0.98
C ALA A 24 0.02 7.04 -2.38
N ARG A 25 1.30 7.27 -2.68
CA ARG A 25 1.80 7.74 -3.97
C ARG A 25 2.98 6.90 -4.37
N VAL A 26 3.05 6.61 -5.67
CA VAL A 26 4.17 5.89 -6.27
C VAL A 26 4.93 6.86 -7.16
N TYR A 27 6.25 6.78 -7.16
CA TYR A 27 7.13 7.65 -7.91
C TYR A 27 8.15 6.84 -8.69
N ASP A 28 8.44 7.28 -9.91
CA ASP A 28 9.55 6.80 -10.73
C ASP A 28 10.67 7.84 -10.72
N TYR A 29 11.90 7.36 -10.59
CA TYR A 29 13.09 8.16 -10.73
C TYR A 29 13.47 8.23 -12.21
N ILE A 30 13.52 9.44 -12.76
CA ILE A 30 13.92 9.70 -14.14
C ILE A 30 15.37 10.16 -14.13
N GLU A 31 16.29 9.23 -14.43
CA GLU A 31 17.73 9.45 -14.34
C GLU A 31 18.21 10.63 -15.19
N SER A 32 17.63 10.82 -16.39
CA SER A 32 17.96 11.94 -17.28
C SER A 32 17.63 13.32 -16.70
N GLU A 33 16.68 13.36 -15.77
CA GLU A 33 16.22 14.60 -15.11
C GLU A 33 16.74 14.71 -13.67
N ASN A 34 17.33 13.63 -13.13
CA ASN A 34 17.74 13.51 -11.73
C ASN A 34 16.59 13.86 -10.75
N GLU A 35 15.37 13.48 -11.10
CA GLU A 35 14.15 13.87 -10.37
C GLU A 35 13.16 12.69 -10.22
N TRP A 36 12.30 12.78 -9.20
CA TRP A 36 11.23 11.82 -8.94
C TRP A 36 9.88 12.34 -9.43
N PHE A 37 9.23 11.58 -10.28
CA PHE A 37 7.93 11.92 -10.85
C PHE A 37 6.84 10.99 -10.34
N GLN A 38 5.70 11.56 -9.95
CA GLN A 38 4.58 10.74 -9.50
C GLN A 38 4.06 9.88 -10.65
N LEU A 39 3.97 8.59 -10.40
CA LEU A 39 3.46 7.61 -11.34
C LEU A 39 1.96 7.40 -11.10
N GLY A 40 1.13 8.00 -11.95
CA GLY A 40 -0.32 7.87 -11.90
C GLY A 40 -0.99 8.56 -10.70
N ASP A 41 -2.27 8.27 -10.52
CA ASP A 41 -3.09 8.88 -9.47
C ASP A 41 -2.76 8.36 -8.08
N ASP A 42 -3.21 9.11 -7.07
CA ASP A 42 -3.09 8.72 -5.68
C ASP A 42 -3.85 7.41 -5.38
N LEU A 43 -3.24 6.54 -4.59
CA LEU A 43 -3.90 5.36 -4.06
C LEU A 43 -4.61 5.73 -2.77
N ILE A 44 -5.94 5.64 -2.77
CA ILE A 44 -6.78 6.00 -1.62
C ILE A 44 -7.29 4.72 -0.95
N GLY A 45 -7.14 4.62 0.37
CA GLY A 45 -7.51 3.44 1.14
C GLY A 45 -7.44 3.67 2.65
N TRP A 46 -7.95 2.71 3.42
CA TRP A 46 -7.66 2.68 4.86
C TRP A 46 -6.26 2.16 5.06
N PHE A 47 -5.42 2.94 5.76
CA PHE A 47 -4.01 2.65 5.95
C PHE A 47 -3.68 2.55 7.42
N GLY A 48 -3.03 1.44 7.80
CA GLY A 48 -2.46 1.25 9.13
C GLY A 48 -1.10 1.92 9.29
N ARG A 49 -0.44 1.65 10.42
CA ARG A 49 0.92 2.10 10.70
C ARG A 49 1.91 1.16 9.98
N ASN A 50 2.59 1.64 8.94
CA ASN A 50 3.50 0.90 8.04
C ASN A 50 2.83 -0.17 7.14
N PRO A 51 1.88 0.20 6.27
CA PRO A 51 1.03 -0.77 5.59
C PRO A 51 1.52 -1.20 4.21
N LEU A 52 2.60 -0.62 3.69
CA LEU A 52 2.87 -0.60 2.26
C LEU A 52 3.99 -1.56 1.87
N SER A 53 3.71 -2.41 0.89
CA SER A 53 4.73 -3.22 0.21
C SER A 53 4.57 -3.15 -1.31
N MET A 54 5.65 -3.41 -2.03
CA MET A 54 5.76 -3.29 -3.48
C MET A 54 6.39 -4.56 -4.06
N SER A 55 5.93 -4.98 -5.24
CA SER A 55 6.55 -6.06 -6.00
C SER A 55 7.94 -5.68 -6.50
N ALA A 56 8.76 -6.68 -6.80
CA ALA A 56 10.12 -6.48 -7.31
C ALA A 56 10.13 -5.62 -8.59
N ASP A 57 9.19 -5.86 -9.50
CA ASP A 57 9.01 -5.09 -10.74
C ASP A 57 8.33 -3.73 -10.54
N GLY A 58 7.89 -3.42 -9.32
CA GLY A 58 7.24 -2.16 -8.99
C GLY A 58 5.82 -1.98 -9.56
N ASN A 59 5.22 -2.99 -10.19
CA ASN A 59 3.90 -2.88 -10.81
C ASN A 59 2.74 -3.23 -9.87
N VAL A 60 3.02 -3.85 -8.72
CA VAL A 60 2.03 -4.15 -7.69
C VAL A 60 2.39 -3.46 -6.39
N VAL A 61 1.41 -2.81 -5.78
CA VAL A 61 1.50 -2.25 -4.44
C VAL A 61 0.39 -2.86 -3.59
N VAL A 62 0.73 -3.34 -2.41
CA VAL A 62 -0.23 -3.81 -1.40
C VAL A 62 -0.22 -2.89 -0.21
N MET A 63 -1.40 -2.67 0.35
CA MET A 63 -1.62 -1.76 1.46
C MET A 63 -2.51 -2.42 2.51
N GLY A 64 -1.99 -2.53 3.74
CA GLY A 64 -2.70 -3.06 4.89
C GLY A 64 -3.42 -2.00 5.74
N SER A 65 -4.52 -2.39 6.35
CA SER A 65 -5.10 -1.69 7.50
C SER A 65 -5.45 -2.67 8.59
N VAL A 66 -5.40 -2.20 9.82
CA VAL A 66 -5.95 -2.93 10.98
C VAL A 66 -6.98 -2.00 11.60
N SER A 67 -8.24 -2.45 11.64
CA SER A 67 -9.30 -1.81 12.39
C SER A 67 -9.62 -2.63 13.64
N THR A 68 -9.81 -1.94 14.75
CA THR A 68 -10.36 -2.52 15.98
C THR A 68 -11.81 -2.10 16.09
N GLU A 69 -12.73 -2.90 15.57
CA GLU A 69 -14.16 -2.71 15.80
C GLU A 69 -14.59 -3.69 16.88
N GLU A 70 -15.21 -3.20 17.96
CA GLU A 70 -15.82 -4.04 19.02
C GLU A 70 -14.90 -5.13 19.61
N ASN A 71 -13.62 -4.82 19.85
CA ASN A 71 -12.58 -5.77 20.30
C ASN A 71 -12.28 -6.92 19.33
N GLN A 72 -12.72 -6.81 18.07
CA GLN A 72 -12.31 -7.67 16.97
C GLN A 72 -11.27 -6.92 16.14
N TYR A 73 -10.08 -7.53 16.00
CA TYR A 73 -9.11 -7.08 15.02
C TYR A 73 -9.57 -7.60 13.66
N VAL A 74 -9.90 -6.66 12.77
CA VAL A 74 -10.10 -6.92 11.35
C VAL A 74 -8.90 -6.30 10.65
N ALA A 75 -8.06 -7.14 10.06
CA ALA A 75 -7.05 -6.66 9.12
C ALA A 75 -7.61 -6.75 7.70
N ALA A 76 -7.34 -5.74 6.89
CA ALA A 76 -7.69 -5.72 5.48
C ALA A 76 -6.44 -5.44 4.66
N VAL A 77 -6.29 -6.12 3.53
CA VAL A 77 -5.25 -5.82 2.53
C VAL A 77 -5.92 -5.49 1.20
N SER A 78 -5.57 -4.32 0.67
CA SER A 78 -5.90 -3.92 -0.70
C SER A 78 -4.66 -4.04 -1.57
N ALA A 79 -4.81 -4.64 -2.76
CA ALA A 79 -3.77 -4.71 -3.78
C ALA A 79 -4.12 -3.79 -4.96
N TYR A 80 -3.11 -3.16 -5.55
CA TYR A 80 -3.21 -2.28 -6.71
C TYR A 80 -2.17 -2.69 -7.75
N GLU A 81 -2.58 -2.70 -9.03
CA GLU A 81 -1.71 -3.00 -10.16
C GLU A 81 -1.59 -1.77 -11.08
N TYR A 82 -0.37 -1.50 -11.55
CA TYR A 82 -0.08 -0.49 -12.55
C TYR A 82 0.08 -1.14 -13.93
N LYS A 83 -0.87 -0.86 -14.84
CA LYS A 83 -0.79 -1.22 -16.26
C LYS A 83 -0.93 -0.01 -17.18
N TYR A 84 -2.00 0.76 -16.96
CA TYR A 84 -2.31 2.00 -17.68
C TYR A 84 -2.78 3.08 -16.70
N GLY A 85 -2.11 3.14 -15.55
CA GLY A 85 -2.62 3.75 -14.32
C GLY A 85 -2.91 2.71 -13.25
N TRP A 86 -2.92 3.16 -12.00
CA TRP A 86 -3.19 2.32 -10.85
C TRP A 86 -4.64 1.89 -10.78
N LYS A 87 -4.87 0.59 -10.61
CA LYS A 87 -6.21 0.04 -10.41
C LYS A 87 -6.20 -0.98 -9.30
N ARG A 88 -7.24 -0.95 -8.47
CA ARG A 88 -7.41 -1.91 -7.39
C ARG A 88 -7.70 -3.30 -7.95
N MET A 89 -7.00 -4.30 -7.42
CA MET A 89 -7.12 -5.71 -7.78
C MET A 89 -8.22 -6.36 -6.94
N GLY A 90 -9.49 -6.10 -7.31
CA GLY A 90 -10.63 -6.72 -6.65
C GLY A 90 -11.00 -6.12 -5.28
N SER A 91 -11.65 -6.93 -4.44
CA SER A 91 -12.07 -6.58 -3.09
C SER A 91 -10.93 -6.71 -2.07
N ASP A 92 -11.11 -6.15 -0.87
CA ASP A 92 -10.17 -6.37 0.24
C ASP A 92 -10.05 -7.85 0.59
N ILE A 93 -8.85 -8.26 0.95
CA ILE A 93 -8.58 -9.52 1.63
C ILE A 93 -8.73 -9.26 3.13
N LEU A 94 -9.75 -9.85 3.75
CA LEU A 94 -10.07 -9.65 5.16
C LEU A 94 -9.51 -10.78 6.03
N LEU A 95 -8.95 -10.43 7.17
CA LEU A 95 -8.56 -11.34 8.23
C LEU A 95 -9.33 -10.97 9.51
N ASN A 96 -10.21 -11.88 9.95
CA ASN A 96 -11.02 -11.71 11.15
C ASN A 96 -10.46 -12.54 12.31
N GLY A 97 -10.40 -11.97 13.52
CA GLY A 97 -10.26 -12.74 14.76
C GLY A 97 -8.82 -12.94 15.30
N GLY A 98 -7.83 -12.18 14.82
CA GLY A 98 -6.47 -12.26 15.35
C GLY A 98 -6.25 -11.35 16.57
N ILE A 99 -6.14 -11.91 17.79
CA ILE A 99 -5.57 -11.16 18.92
C ILE A 99 -4.04 -11.12 18.79
N GLY A 100 -3.50 -10.06 18.20
CA GLY A 100 -2.05 -9.86 18.14
C GLY A 100 -1.64 -8.82 17.10
N TYR A 101 -0.50 -8.16 17.36
CA TYR A 101 0.24 -7.42 16.34
C TYR A 101 0.89 -8.43 15.39
N ASP A 102 0.09 -9.17 14.62
CA ASP A 102 0.65 -10.01 13.57
C ASP A 102 1.09 -9.08 12.45
N THR A 103 2.39 -8.78 12.45
CA THR A 103 3.01 -7.98 11.42
C THR A 103 2.88 -8.74 10.11
N LEU A 104 2.07 -8.22 9.19
CA LEU A 104 2.16 -8.52 7.77
C LEU A 104 3.58 -8.18 7.31
N PHE A 105 4.51 -9.12 7.50
CA PHE A 105 5.77 -9.12 6.81
C PHE A 105 5.42 -9.54 5.39
N VAL A 106 5.22 -8.56 4.52
CA VAL A 106 5.23 -8.79 3.07
C VAL A 106 6.68 -8.56 2.64
N PRO A 107 7.57 -9.56 2.71
CA PRO A 107 8.82 -9.45 1.97
C PRO A 107 8.41 -9.15 0.53
N SER A 108 9.14 -8.24 -0.11
CA SER A 108 9.01 -7.89 -1.52
C SER A 108 8.47 -9.07 -2.33
N LEU A 109 7.37 -8.89 -3.07
CA LEU A 109 6.84 -9.95 -3.93
C LEU A 109 7.93 -10.26 -4.97
N SER A 110 8.77 -11.27 -4.71
CA SER A 110 9.85 -11.72 -5.58
C SER A 110 9.46 -13.06 -6.19
N SER A 111 9.13 -13.01 -7.47
CA SER A 111 9.32 -14.11 -8.41
C SER A 111 9.62 -13.51 -9.77
#